data_AF-A0A554JFN9-F1
#
_entry.id   AF-A0A554JFN9-F1
#
_cell.length_a   1.000
_cell.length_b   1.000
_cell.length_c   1.000
_cell.angle_alpha   90.00
_cell.angle_beta   90.00
_cell.angle_gamma   90.00
#
_symmetry.space_group_name_H-M   'P 1'
#
loop_
_entity.id
_entity.type
_entity.pdbx_description
1 polymer ?
#
loop_
_entity_poly.entity_id
_entity_poly.type
_entity_poly.pdbx_seq_one_letter_code
_entity_poly.pdbx_strand_id
1 'polypeptide(L)'
;MKEKYNVERAYMFIGFVSLNQKLYDKLQEAGFFLKFKPTIPDENGKIKGNIDADLVLQAMIDYKNYDKAIIVSSDGDFYSLTQYLYEEGKLEVVLSPDRKHCSGLLKQSGKEKTERAIFVGSA
;
A
#
# COMPACT_ATOMS: atom_id res chain seq x y z
N MET A 1 -0.15 -2.53 -14.28
CA MET A 1 -0.64 -1.39 -13.46
C MET A 1 -0.84 -0.16 -14.32
N LYS A 2 0.23 0.38 -14.93
CA LYS A 2 0.19 1.56 -15.80
C LYS A 2 -0.84 1.45 -16.94
N GLU A 3 -0.85 0.36 -17.68
CA GLU A 3 -1.77 0.18 -18.83
C GLU A 3 -3.23 -0.07 -18.45
N LYS A 4 -3.49 -0.61 -17.25
CA LYS A 4 -4.84 -1.02 -16.83
C LYS A 4 -5.55 0.03 -15.97
N TYR A 5 -4.79 0.77 -15.18
CA TYR A 5 -5.30 1.68 -14.15
C TYR A 5 -4.70 3.09 -14.24
N ASN A 6 -3.94 3.40 -15.31
CA ASN A 6 -3.24 4.66 -15.51
C ASN A 6 -2.46 5.16 -14.27
N VAL A 7 -1.81 4.23 -13.57
CA VAL A 7 -1.05 4.57 -12.35
C VAL A 7 0.16 5.42 -12.72
N GLU A 8 0.25 6.61 -12.14
CA GLU A 8 1.37 7.53 -12.29
C GLU A 8 2.45 7.27 -11.23
N ARG A 9 2.03 6.97 -9.98
CA ARG A 9 2.93 6.76 -8.85
C ARG A 9 2.52 5.56 -8.03
N ALA A 10 3.46 4.67 -7.71
CA ALA A 10 3.23 3.48 -6.90
C ALA A 10 4.13 3.49 -5.66
N TYR A 11 3.55 3.51 -4.46
CA TYR A 11 4.30 3.43 -3.21
C TYR A 11 4.21 2.02 -2.62
N MET A 12 5.35 1.52 -2.16
CA MET A 12 5.44 0.28 -1.38
C MET A 12 6.03 0.63 -0.02
N PHE A 13 5.28 0.35 1.03
CA PHE A 13 5.72 0.58 2.42
C PHE A 13 6.32 -0.71 2.94
N ILE A 14 7.59 -0.66 3.37
CA ILE A 14 8.33 -1.86 3.76
C ILE A 14 9.30 -1.57 4.90
N GLY A 15 9.42 -2.51 5.84
CA GLY A 15 10.48 -2.45 6.86
C GLY A 15 11.85 -2.66 6.21
N PHE A 16 12.81 -1.83 6.58
CA PHE A 16 14.18 -1.99 6.08
C PHE A 16 14.89 -3.15 6.76
N VAL A 17 15.49 -4.04 5.96
CA VAL A 17 16.33 -5.16 6.40
C VAL A 17 17.49 -5.25 5.41
N SER A 18 18.72 -5.07 5.87
CA SER A 18 19.91 -4.99 5.01
C SER A 18 20.12 -6.21 4.11
N LEU A 19 19.71 -7.40 4.56
CA LEU A 19 19.80 -8.65 3.81
C LEU A 19 18.83 -8.73 2.61
N ASN A 20 17.83 -7.84 2.52
CA ASN A 20 16.79 -7.87 1.50
C ASN A 20 17.07 -6.96 0.29
N GLN A 21 18.31 -6.50 0.08
CA GLN A 21 18.65 -5.55 -0.99
C GLN A 21 18.17 -6.00 -2.38
N LYS A 22 18.37 -7.29 -2.73
CA LYS A 22 17.92 -7.84 -4.03
C LYS A 22 16.40 -7.74 -4.25
N LEU A 23 15.60 -7.77 -3.17
CA LEU A 23 14.16 -7.58 -3.26
C LEU A 23 13.84 -6.11 -3.53
N TYR A 24 14.53 -5.20 -2.84
CA TYR A 24 14.35 -3.76 -3.00
C TYR A 24 14.69 -3.33 -4.43
N ASP A 25 15.79 -3.82 -4.98
CA ASP A 25 16.21 -3.54 -6.36
C ASP A 25 15.11 -3.93 -7.36
N LYS A 26 14.58 -5.17 -7.24
CA LYS A 26 13.50 -5.65 -8.12
C LYS A 26 12.21 -4.83 -8.01
N LEU A 27 11.86 -4.37 -6.81
CA LEU A 27 10.67 -3.54 -6.62
C LEU A 27 10.86 -2.15 -7.24
N GLN A 28 12.04 -1.56 -7.10
CA GLN A 28 12.36 -0.27 -7.72
C GLN A 28 12.40 -0.39 -9.25
N GLU A 29 13.00 -1.45 -9.80
CA GLU A 29 12.97 -1.77 -11.23
C GLU A 29 11.54 -1.94 -11.76
N ALA A 30 10.64 -2.49 -10.95
CA ALA A 30 9.22 -2.58 -11.26
C ALA A 30 8.46 -1.24 -11.16
N GLY A 31 9.13 -0.14 -10.81
CA GLY A 31 8.58 1.21 -10.76
C GLY A 31 7.98 1.62 -9.41
N PHE A 32 8.26 0.88 -8.32
CA PHE A 32 7.80 1.25 -6.99
C PHE A 32 8.73 2.25 -6.31
N PHE A 33 8.12 3.27 -5.70
CA PHE A 33 8.76 4.13 -4.73
C PHE A 33 8.72 3.45 -3.36
N LEU A 34 9.86 2.93 -2.92
CA LEU A 34 9.99 2.27 -1.62
C LEU A 34 10.01 3.30 -0.49
N LYS A 35 9.04 3.20 0.42
CA LYS A 35 8.98 3.97 1.67
C LYS A 35 9.44 3.07 2.81
N PHE A 36 10.69 3.24 3.20
CA PHE A 36 11.30 2.45 4.27
C PHE A 36 10.92 2.99 5.64
N LYS A 37 10.47 2.09 6.52
CA LYS A 37 10.41 2.38 7.95
C LYS A 37 11.69 1.87 8.63
N PRO A 38 12.40 2.70 9.41
CA PRO A 38 13.50 2.24 10.24
C PRO A 38 13.00 1.14 11.17
N THR A 39 13.63 -0.04 11.12
CA THR A 39 13.29 -1.18 11.96
C THR A 39 14.18 -1.12 13.20
N ILE A 40 13.67 -0.55 14.29
CA ILE A 40 14.37 -0.66 15.58
C ILE A 40 13.89 -1.99 16.21
N PRO A 41 14.78 -2.96 16.42
CA PRO A 41 14.44 -4.15 17.18
C PRO A 41 14.05 -3.73 18.59
N ASP A 42 12.93 -4.27 19.10
CA ASP A 42 12.58 -4.07 20.49
C ASP A 42 13.52 -4.84 21.43
N GLU A 43 13.28 -4.72 22.73
CA GLU A 43 14.07 -5.34 23.81
C GLU A 43 14.19 -6.87 23.67
N ASN A 44 13.29 -7.51 22.90
CA ASN A 44 13.26 -8.95 22.62
C ASN A 44 13.77 -9.30 21.22
N GLY A 45 14.35 -8.34 20.48
CA GLY A 45 14.82 -8.54 19.11
C GLY A 45 13.69 -8.58 18.07
N LYS A 46 12.44 -8.32 18.46
CA LYS A 46 11.30 -8.29 17.54
C LYS A 46 11.26 -6.94 16.85
N ILE A 47 11.24 -6.97 15.52
CA ILE A 47 11.11 -5.76 14.71
C ILE A 47 9.70 -5.20 14.92
N LYS A 48 9.59 -4.05 15.59
CA LYS A 48 8.36 -3.25 15.64
C LYS A 48 8.34 -2.34 14.42
N GLY A 49 7.49 -2.66 13.45
CA GLY A 49 7.39 -1.90 12.20
C GLY A 49 5.99 -1.92 11.61
N ASN A 50 4.99 -1.44 12.37
CA ASN A 50 3.69 -1.15 11.77
C ASN A 50 3.87 0.03 10.80
N ILE A 51 3.52 -0.17 9.52
CA ILE A 51 3.64 0.80 8.43
C ILE A 51 2.31 1.48 8.09
N ASP A 52 1.25 1.14 8.80
CA ASP A 52 -0.13 1.51 8.47
C ASP A 52 -0.34 3.02 8.62
N ALA A 53 0.21 3.61 9.68
CA ALA A 53 0.17 5.06 9.88
C ALA A 53 0.94 5.82 8.77
N ASP A 54 2.09 5.32 8.33
CA ASP A 54 2.89 5.93 7.27
C ASP A 54 2.15 5.86 5.92
N LEU A 55 1.46 4.74 5.67
CA LEU A 55 0.62 4.56 4.48
C LEU A 55 -0.52 5.56 4.47
N VAL A 56 -1.28 5.65 5.58
CA VAL A 56 -2.38 6.61 5.73
C VAL A 56 -1.87 8.03 5.54
N LEU A 57 -0.76 8.39 6.20
CA LEU A 57 -0.19 9.73 6.11
C LEU A 57 0.22 10.07 4.66
N GLN A 58 0.89 9.17 3.95
CA GLN A 58 1.30 9.44 2.57
C GLN A 58 0.11 9.60 1.63
N ALA A 59 -0.95 8.80 1.79
CA ALA A 59 -2.19 8.97 1.03
C ALA A 59 -2.77 10.38 1.24
N MET A 60 -2.74 10.88 2.48
CA MET A 60 -3.23 12.21 2.81
C MET A 60 -2.30 13.34 2.35
N ILE A 61 -0.98 13.17 2.40
CA ILE A 61 0.00 14.14 1.88
C ILE A 61 -0.21 14.34 0.38
N ASP A 62 -0.38 13.25 -0.37
CA ASP A 62 -0.55 13.31 -1.82
C ASP A 62 -2.01 13.54 -2.24
N TYR A 63 -2.95 13.69 -1.29
CA TYR A 63 -4.40 13.70 -1.55
C TYR A 63 -4.82 14.66 -2.67
N LYS A 64 -4.18 15.83 -2.79
CA LYS A 64 -4.49 16.82 -3.83
C LYS A 64 -3.79 16.56 -5.17
N ASN A 65 -2.81 15.68 -5.19
CA ASN A 65 -1.94 15.39 -6.32
C ASN A 65 -2.37 14.12 -7.08
N TYR A 66 -3.57 13.61 -6.81
CA TYR A 66 -4.14 12.48 -7.52
C TYR A 66 -5.65 12.56 -7.63
N ASP A 67 -6.18 11.97 -8.69
CA ASP A 67 -7.62 11.88 -8.90
C ASP A 67 -8.19 10.70 -8.13
N LYS A 68 -7.50 9.56 -8.25
CA LYS A 68 -7.92 8.30 -7.65
C LYS A 68 -6.78 7.53 -6.99
N ALA A 69 -7.11 6.86 -5.89
CA ALA A 69 -6.23 5.98 -5.15
C ALA A 69 -6.70 4.52 -5.26
N ILE A 70 -5.73 3.63 -5.44
CA ILE A 70 -5.88 2.18 -5.34
C ILE A 70 -5.13 1.74 -4.09
N ILE A 71 -5.84 1.10 -3.17
CA ILE A 71 -5.24 0.59 -1.94
C ILE A 71 -5.07 -0.92 -2.08
N VAL A 72 -3.86 -1.43 -1.88
CA VAL A 72 -3.60 -2.87 -1.86
C VAL A 72 -3.28 -3.27 -0.43
N SER A 73 -4.21 -3.96 0.22
CA SER A 73 -4.03 -4.47 1.58
C SER A 73 -5.07 -5.54 1.90
N SER A 74 -4.72 -6.46 2.80
CA SER A 74 -5.67 -7.39 3.45
C SER A 74 -6.02 -6.96 4.87
N ASP A 75 -5.48 -5.82 5.34
CA ASP A 75 -5.63 -5.34 6.71
C ASP A 75 -6.92 -4.52 6.89
N GLY A 76 -7.70 -4.85 7.91
CA GLY A 76 -8.93 -4.14 8.24
C GLY A 76 -8.69 -2.74 8.80
N ASP A 77 -7.49 -2.47 9.32
CA ASP A 77 -7.14 -1.17 9.90
C ASP A 77 -7.20 -0.01 8.90
N PHE A 78 -7.16 -0.31 7.60
CA PHE A 78 -7.33 0.70 6.54
C PHE A 78 -8.78 1.05 6.22
N TYR A 79 -9.77 0.44 6.89
CA TYR A 79 -11.19 0.71 6.66
C TYR A 79 -11.49 2.21 6.67
N SER A 80 -11.04 2.94 7.70
CA SER A 80 -11.27 4.38 7.83
C SER A 80 -10.71 5.19 6.65
N LEU A 81 -9.50 4.85 6.18
CA LEU A 81 -8.90 5.51 5.02
C LEU A 81 -9.72 5.22 3.75
N THR A 82 -10.06 3.94 3.53
CA THR A 82 -10.81 3.54 2.33
C THR A 82 -12.21 4.14 2.31
N GLN A 83 -12.90 4.20 3.45
CA GLN A 83 -14.21 4.82 3.58
C GLN A 83 -14.13 6.32 3.27
N TYR A 84 -13.17 7.03 3.88
CA TYR A 84 -12.99 8.46 3.63
C TYR A 84 -12.71 8.75 2.15
N LEU A 85 -11.79 8.01 1.53
CA LEU A 85 -11.49 8.18 0.10
C LEU A 85 -12.71 7.84 -0.77
N TYR A 86 -13.54 6.87 -0.40
CA TYR A 86 -14.76 6.53 -1.14
C TYR A 86 -15.78 7.67 -1.06
N GLU A 87 -16.04 8.21 0.14
CA GLU A 87 -16.97 9.32 0.37
C GLU A 87 -16.55 10.58 -0.40
N GLU A 88 -15.26 10.85 -0.47
CA GLU A 88 -14.69 11.97 -1.25
C GLU A 88 -14.57 11.69 -2.75
N GLY A 89 -15.04 10.53 -3.22
CA GLY A 89 -14.94 10.13 -4.62
C GLY A 89 -13.49 9.93 -5.12
N LYS A 90 -12.54 9.70 -4.21
CA LYS A 90 -11.11 9.51 -4.46
C LYS A 90 -10.64 8.06 -4.45
N LEU A 91 -11.47 7.11 -4.01
CA LEU A 91 -11.15 5.69 -4.08
C LEU A 91 -11.51 5.12 -5.46
N GLU A 92 -10.57 4.40 -6.07
CA GLU A 92 -10.82 3.59 -7.27
C GLU A 92 -11.20 2.17 -6.88
N VAL A 93 -10.31 1.50 -6.13
CA VAL A 93 -10.49 0.11 -5.73
C VAL A 93 -9.58 -0.26 -4.56
N VAL A 94 -10.01 -1.23 -3.75
CA VAL A 94 -9.16 -1.91 -2.78
C VAL A 94 -8.87 -3.32 -3.27
N LEU A 95 -7.59 -3.68 -3.39
CA LEU A 95 -7.15 -5.03 -3.79
C LEU A 95 -6.59 -5.77 -2.58
N SER A 96 -6.98 -7.03 -2.42
CA SER A 96 -6.41 -7.89 -1.38
C SER A 96 -5.54 -8.99 -2.00
N PRO A 97 -4.25 -9.08 -1.61
CA PRO A 97 -3.34 -10.10 -2.11
C PRO A 97 -3.62 -11.50 -1.57
N ASP A 98 -4.34 -11.60 -0.46
CA ASP A 98 -4.73 -12.87 0.15
C ASP A 98 -6.27 -13.04 0.16
N ARG A 99 -6.76 -13.90 -0.74
CA ARG A 99 -8.18 -14.25 -0.83
C ARG A 99 -8.70 -15.03 0.39
N LYS A 100 -7.83 -15.68 1.18
CA LYS A 100 -8.21 -16.51 2.34
C LYS A 100 -8.35 -15.69 3.63
N HIS A 101 -7.55 -14.64 3.81
CA HIS A 101 -7.57 -13.79 5.01
C HIS A 101 -8.17 -12.39 4.78
N CYS A 102 -8.80 -12.18 3.62
CA CYS A 102 -9.51 -10.93 3.34
C CYS A 102 -10.66 -10.75 4.35
N SER A 103 -10.63 -9.68 5.15
CA SER A 103 -11.71 -9.32 6.06
C SER A 103 -13.03 -9.20 5.27
N GLY A 104 -14.16 -9.58 5.88
CA GLY A 104 -15.46 -9.66 5.19
C GLY A 104 -15.90 -8.36 4.50
N LEU A 105 -15.34 -7.22 4.89
CA LEU A 105 -15.61 -5.88 4.38
C LEU A 105 -14.90 -5.56 3.04
N LEU A 106 -13.90 -6.35 2.61
CA LEU A 106 -13.05 -6.06 1.45
C LEU A 106 -13.27 -7.00 0.25
N LYS A 107 -14.38 -7.75 0.23
CA LYS A 107 -14.70 -8.68 -0.86
C LYS A 107 -15.47 -8.01 -1.99
N GLN A 108 -14.85 -7.07 -2.69
CA GLN A 108 -15.16 -6.85 -4.10
C GLN A 108 -13.89 -6.46 -4.86
N SER A 109 -13.51 -7.31 -5.81
CA SER A 109 -12.41 -7.20 -6.78
C SER A 109 -10.97 -7.43 -6.28
N GLY A 110 -10.37 -8.58 -6.67
CA GLY A 110 -8.93 -8.82 -6.53
C GLY A 110 -8.49 -10.26 -6.79
N LYS A 111 -7.56 -10.45 -7.75
CA LYS A 111 -6.80 -11.69 -8.00
C LYS A 111 -5.32 -11.39 -7.71
N GLU A 112 -4.69 -12.31 -6.97
CA GLU A 112 -3.26 -12.56 -6.76
C GLU A 112 -2.36 -11.57 -5.99
N LYS A 113 -1.29 -12.17 -5.43
CA LYS A 113 -0.43 -11.72 -4.32
C LYS A 113 0.45 -10.51 -4.66
N THR A 114 0.38 -9.47 -3.85
CA THR A 114 1.40 -8.42 -3.69
C THR A 114 1.27 -7.81 -2.29
N GLU A 115 2.38 -7.69 -1.55
CA GLU A 115 2.38 -6.99 -0.26
C GLU A 115 2.04 -5.50 -0.44
N ARG A 116 1.57 -4.88 0.65
CA ARG A 116 0.71 -3.68 0.67
C ARG A 116 1.26 -2.52 -0.16
N ALA A 117 0.47 -2.01 -1.11
CA ALA A 117 0.88 -0.94 -2.00
C ALA A 117 -0.24 0.09 -2.21
N ILE A 118 0.12 1.37 -2.25
CA ILE A 118 -0.79 2.41 -2.76
C ILE A 118 -0.38 2.67 -4.21
N PHE A 119 -1.33 2.54 -5.13
CA PHE A 119 -1.16 3.05 -6.48
C PHE A 119 -1.99 4.32 -6.61
N VAL A 120 -1.31 5.38 -7.02
CA VAL A 120 -1.85 6.72 -7.15
C VAL A 120 -1.81 7.04 -8.64
N GLY A 121 -2.97 7.21 -9.26
CA GLY A 121 -3.12 7.49 -10.69
C GLY A 121 -3.72 8.87 -10.93
N SER A 122 -3.27 9.52 -11.99
CA SER A 122 -3.97 10.63 -12.64
C SER A 122 -4.78 10.07 -13.81
N ALA A 123 -6.01 10.56 -14.01
CA ALA A 123 -6.84 10.19 -15.16
C ALA A 123 -6.22 10.67 -16.49
#